data_AF-A0A0V7Z9Z0-F1
#
_entry.id   AF-A0A0V7Z9Z0-F1
#
_cell.length_a   1.000
_cell.length_b   1.000
_cell.length_c   1.000
_cell.angle_alpha   90.00
_cell.angle_beta   90.00
_cell.angle_gamma   90.00
#
_symmetry.space_group_name_H-M   'P 1'
#
loop_
_entity.id
_entity.type
_entity.pdbx_description
1 polymer ?
#
loop_
_entity_poly.entity_id
_entity_poly.type
_entity_poly.pdbx_seq_one_letter_code
_entity_poly.pdbx_strand_id
1 'polypeptide(L)'
;MLVRNLTLRFGRVLSLAVLMAGLGSAAHAADPIYPPGSRFGFEPPADMALSRRFSGFERKEGGATVSVVELPPNAFAEMVSGFTDANLLSQGFAVEKREEVKVGDNEGMLYTGEQPADPNATGPAIRKWILVVGTPTVTGLIIAQALPDAETEETMRKLVTGVTLRPPLTLTQQVDALPFRIGDMAGFRPVRVLAGNSVLLTAGPKDQMQNLEQPILVLAQAVQQPPAAEQRDGFARAALASNQTMKDFVIERAQSYRSNGVDWHEIVARAVDMPTNVPVVVSQTIRFNADGYLRALGVVREDQRAGVLAKFREVVDSVQVK
;
A
#
# COMPACT_ATOMS: atom_id res chain seq x y z
N MET A 1 -21.52 -92.69 -28.00
CA MET A 1 -22.92 -93.04 -27.72
C MET A 1 -23.61 -91.76 -27.26
N LEU A 2 -24.55 -91.26 -28.08
CA LEU A 2 -25.66 -90.32 -27.81
C LEU A 2 -25.38 -88.99 -27.03
N VAL A 3 -25.93 -87.81 -27.33
CA VAL A 3 -26.91 -87.35 -28.33
C VAL A 3 -26.84 -85.81 -28.41
N ARG A 4 -27.01 -85.31 -29.65
CA ARG A 4 -27.57 -84.01 -30.08
C ARG A 4 -28.20 -83.11 -28.99
N ASN A 5 -27.97 -81.79 -29.10
CA ASN A 5 -29.03 -80.89 -29.56
C ASN A 5 -28.52 -79.52 -30.04
N LEU A 6 -29.24 -79.06 -31.05
CA LEU A 6 -29.03 -77.94 -31.95
C LEU A 6 -29.76 -76.69 -31.41
N THR A 7 -29.50 -75.54 -32.03
CA THR A 7 -30.29 -74.29 -32.05
C THR A 7 -30.29 -73.43 -30.77
N LEU A 8 -30.27 -72.09 -30.78
CA LEU A 8 -30.56 -71.08 -31.80
C LEU A 8 -29.89 -69.75 -31.38
N ARG A 9 -29.49 -68.93 -32.36
CA ARG A 9 -29.00 -67.56 -32.21
C ARG A 9 -30.07 -66.65 -31.59
N PHE A 10 -29.68 -65.66 -30.79
CA PHE A 10 -30.00 -64.23 -31.01
C PHE A 10 -29.21 -63.36 -30.03
N GLY A 11 -28.67 -62.26 -30.55
CA GLY A 11 -27.49 -61.60 -30.00
C GLY A 11 -27.71 -60.62 -28.85
N ARG A 12 -26.59 -60.05 -28.42
CA ARG A 12 -26.46 -58.66 -27.98
C ARG A 12 -24.98 -58.35 -27.79
N VAL A 13 -24.54 -57.32 -28.50
CA VAL A 13 -23.27 -56.62 -28.37
C VAL A 13 -23.04 -56.33 -26.89
N LEU A 14 -21.95 -56.86 -26.32
CA LEU A 14 -21.53 -56.53 -24.96
C LEU A 14 -20.49 -55.42 -25.04
N SER A 15 -20.91 -54.24 -24.62
CA SER A 15 -20.16 -53.00 -24.56
C SER A 15 -18.95 -53.12 -23.62
N LEU A 16 -17.80 -52.66 -24.11
CA LEU A 16 -16.56 -52.52 -23.35
C LEU A 16 -16.66 -51.25 -22.48
N ALA A 17 -16.81 -51.40 -21.16
CA ALA A 17 -16.74 -50.28 -20.23
C ALA A 17 -15.28 -50.08 -19.80
N VAL A 18 -14.62 -49.06 -20.36
CA VAL A 18 -13.31 -48.58 -19.90
C VAL A 18 -13.54 -47.61 -18.74
N LEU A 19 -13.11 -48.01 -17.55
CA LEU A 19 -13.14 -47.17 -16.35
C LEU A 19 -11.95 -46.20 -16.40
N MET A 20 -12.15 -45.01 -16.96
CA MET A 20 -11.22 -43.89 -16.84
C MET A 20 -11.38 -43.27 -15.45
N ALA A 21 -10.59 -43.74 -14.49
CA ALA A 21 -10.46 -43.09 -13.19
C ALA A 21 -9.74 -41.74 -13.39
N GLY A 22 -10.50 -40.65 -13.29
CA GLY A 22 -9.99 -39.30 -13.36
C GLY A 22 -8.98 -39.04 -12.25
N LEU A 23 -7.74 -38.76 -12.64
CA LEU A 23 -6.79 -38.05 -11.78
C LEU A 23 -7.31 -36.62 -11.64
N GLY A 24 -8.02 -36.35 -10.55
CA GLY A 24 -8.37 -35.00 -10.15
C GLY A 24 -7.09 -34.23 -9.86
N SER A 25 -6.76 -33.26 -10.72
CA SER A 25 -5.78 -32.24 -10.39
C SER A 25 -6.27 -31.49 -9.15
N ALA A 26 -5.63 -31.74 -8.01
CA ALA A 26 -5.75 -30.83 -6.88
C ALA A 26 -5.24 -29.48 -7.36
N ALA A 27 -6.14 -28.52 -7.58
CA ALA A 27 -5.76 -27.15 -7.82
C ALA A 27 -5.03 -26.67 -6.57
N HIS A 28 -3.71 -26.53 -6.66
CA HIS A 28 -2.94 -25.82 -5.65
C HIS A 28 -3.51 -24.40 -5.57
N ALA A 29 -3.99 -24.02 -4.38
CA ALA A 29 -4.29 -22.62 -4.09
C ALA A 29 -3.02 -21.81 -4.40
N ALA A 30 -3.14 -20.73 -5.17
CA ALA A 30 -2.02 -19.87 -5.46
C ALA A 30 -1.51 -19.26 -4.15
N ASP A 31 -0.19 -19.14 -4.00
CA ASP A 31 0.38 -18.51 -2.81
C ASP A 31 -0.18 -17.08 -2.64
N PRO A 32 -0.56 -16.66 -1.42
CA PRO A 32 -1.09 -15.33 -1.19
C PRO A 32 -0.12 -14.24 -1.67
N ILE A 33 -0.66 -13.27 -2.42
CA ILE A 33 0.07 -12.09 -2.88
C ILE A 33 -0.11 -10.98 -1.86
N TYR A 34 1.00 -10.43 -1.37
CA TYR A 34 0.99 -9.33 -0.41
C TYR A 34 1.28 -8.00 -1.11
N PRO A 35 0.39 -6.99 -1.01
CA PRO A 35 0.73 -5.63 -1.40
C PRO A 35 2.03 -5.16 -0.72
N PRO A 36 2.84 -4.32 -1.37
CA PRO A 36 4.09 -3.83 -0.80
C PRO A 36 3.91 -3.26 0.61
N GLY A 37 4.66 -3.81 1.57
CA GLY A 37 4.58 -3.42 2.98
C GLY A 37 3.39 -3.99 3.78
N SER A 38 2.39 -4.59 3.12
CA SER A 38 1.20 -5.15 3.77
C SER A 38 1.48 -6.50 4.46
N ARG A 39 0.85 -6.73 5.60
CA ARG A 39 0.74 -7.99 6.33
C ARG A 39 -0.47 -8.82 5.88
N PHE A 40 -1.41 -8.20 5.19
CA PHE A 40 -2.57 -8.85 4.62
C PHE A 40 -2.25 -9.30 3.19
N GLY A 41 -2.37 -10.60 2.95
CA GLY A 41 -2.16 -11.25 1.67
C GLY A 41 -3.48 -11.71 1.08
N PHE A 42 -3.54 -11.74 -0.24
CA PHE A 42 -4.76 -11.94 -1.00
C PHE A 42 -4.53 -12.95 -2.12
N GLU A 43 -5.59 -13.63 -2.53
CA GLU A 43 -5.64 -14.43 -3.76
C GLU A 43 -6.50 -13.68 -4.78
N PRO A 44 -5.94 -12.64 -5.45
CA PRO A 44 -6.71 -11.86 -6.42
C PRO A 44 -7.07 -12.70 -7.65
N PRO A 45 -8.21 -12.41 -8.32
CA PRO A 45 -8.51 -12.93 -9.66
C PRO A 45 -7.39 -12.64 -10.66
N ALA A 46 -7.27 -13.48 -11.70
CA ALA A 46 -6.17 -13.42 -12.67
C ALA A 46 -6.11 -12.12 -13.50
N ASP A 47 -7.23 -11.41 -13.60
CA ASP A 47 -7.37 -10.13 -14.28
C ASP A 47 -7.14 -8.92 -13.36
N MET A 48 -6.90 -9.14 -12.06
CA MET A 48 -6.39 -8.13 -11.14
C MET A 48 -4.86 -8.16 -11.03
N ALA A 49 -4.26 -7.00 -10.80
CA ALA A 49 -2.83 -6.84 -10.60
C ALA A 49 -2.54 -5.92 -9.41
N LEU A 50 -1.34 -6.03 -8.83
CA LEU A 50 -0.89 -5.11 -7.80
C LEU A 50 -0.96 -3.66 -8.31
N SER A 51 -1.57 -2.79 -7.51
CA SER A 51 -1.63 -1.38 -7.85
C SER A 51 -0.29 -0.69 -7.61
N ARG A 52 0.05 0.25 -8.50
CA ARG A 52 1.21 1.13 -8.35
C ARG A 52 0.89 2.42 -7.59
N ARG A 53 -0.39 2.69 -7.33
CA ARG A 53 -0.91 3.97 -6.85
C ARG A 53 -1.46 3.90 -5.41
N PHE A 54 -1.77 2.70 -4.93
CA PHE A 54 -2.17 2.45 -3.53
C PHE A 54 -1.76 1.03 -3.11
N SER A 55 -1.77 0.75 -1.81
CA SER A 55 -1.54 -0.61 -1.30
C SER A 55 -2.76 -1.48 -1.59
N GLY A 56 -2.66 -2.39 -2.56
CA GLY A 56 -3.76 -3.25 -2.98
C GLY A 56 -3.67 -3.73 -4.42
N PHE A 57 -4.83 -4.02 -5.01
CA PHE A 57 -5.00 -4.57 -6.35
C PHE A 57 -6.02 -3.75 -7.15
N GLU A 58 -5.84 -3.73 -8.46
CA GLU A 58 -6.78 -3.16 -9.41
C GLU A 58 -6.95 -4.08 -10.62
N ARG A 59 -8.18 -4.16 -11.12
CA ARG A 59 -8.49 -4.89 -12.36
C ARG A 59 -7.80 -4.20 -13.54
N LYS A 60 -7.16 -4.97 -14.41
CA LYS A 60 -6.37 -4.46 -15.55
C LYS A 60 -7.19 -3.60 -16.50
N GLU A 61 -8.46 -3.97 -16.70
CA GLU A 61 -9.41 -3.24 -17.54
C GLU A 61 -10.15 -2.11 -16.79
N GLY A 62 -9.86 -1.95 -15.48
CA GLY A 62 -10.53 -1.03 -14.60
C GLY A 62 -11.84 -1.56 -14.03
N GLY A 63 -12.51 -0.70 -13.26
CA GLY A 63 -13.84 -0.97 -12.71
C GLY A 63 -13.86 -1.78 -11.41
N ALA A 64 -12.78 -2.42 -10.98
CA ALA A 64 -12.71 -3.08 -9.67
C ALA A 64 -11.36 -2.86 -8.99
N THR A 65 -11.39 -2.64 -7.68
CA THR A 65 -10.20 -2.41 -6.85
C THR A 65 -10.35 -3.01 -5.46
N VAL A 66 -9.25 -3.45 -4.87
CA VAL A 66 -9.14 -3.76 -3.45
C VAL A 66 -8.00 -2.98 -2.86
N SER A 67 -8.24 -2.18 -1.83
CA SER A 67 -7.21 -1.47 -1.08
C SER A 67 -7.12 -2.00 0.35
N VAL A 68 -5.93 -1.89 0.94
CA VAL A 68 -5.67 -2.26 2.32
C VAL A 68 -4.99 -1.13 3.07
N VAL A 69 -5.50 -0.86 4.26
CA VAL A 69 -4.92 0.08 5.23
C VAL A 69 -4.67 -0.68 6.52
N GLU A 70 -3.47 -0.52 7.07
CA GLU A 70 -3.10 -1.06 8.38
C GLU A 70 -3.16 0.03 9.44
N LEU A 71 -3.87 -0.26 10.52
CA LEU A 71 -4.08 0.62 11.65
C LEU A 71 -3.55 -0.04 12.93
N PRO A 72 -3.31 0.75 14.00
CA PRO A 72 -2.95 0.19 15.29
C PRO A 72 -3.92 -0.91 15.77
N PRO A 73 -3.44 -1.93 16.50
CA PRO A 73 -4.28 -3.04 16.96
C PRO A 73 -5.49 -2.62 17.80
N ASN A 74 -5.45 -1.47 18.48
CA ASN A 74 -6.58 -0.95 19.25
C ASN A 74 -7.69 -0.30 18.39
N ALA A 75 -7.48 -0.12 17.08
CA ALA A 75 -8.44 0.55 16.20
C ALA A 75 -9.67 -0.31 15.87
N PHE A 76 -9.61 -1.64 15.99
CA PHE A 76 -10.71 -2.53 15.61
C PHE A 76 -12.02 -2.18 16.32
N ALA A 77 -12.02 -2.12 17.65
CA ALA A 77 -13.21 -1.84 18.43
C ALA A 77 -13.75 -0.42 18.19
N GLU A 78 -12.84 0.56 18.08
CA GLU A 78 -13.19 1.95 17.79
C GLU A 78 -13.87 2.07 16.42
N MET A 79 -13.33 1.42 15.40
CA MET A 79 -13.91 1.43 14.06
C MET A 79 -15.26 0.73 14.00
N VAL A 80 -15.37 -0.48 14.56
CA VAL A 80 -16.64 -1.22 14.55
C VAL A 80 -17.73 -0.42 15.26
N SER A 81 -17.40 0.22 16.39
CA SER A 81 -18.32 1.11 17.11
C SER A 81 -18.64 2.39 16.32
N GLY A 82 -17.67 2.93 15.58
CA GLY A 82 -17.81 4.15 14.79
C GLY A 82 -18.55 3.96 13.46
N PHE A 83 -18.59 2.75 12.93
CA PHE A 83 -19.19 2.39 11.64
C PHE A 83 -20.73 2.20 11.73
N THR A 84 -21.39 3.21 12.29
CA THR A 84 -22.85 3.35 12.32
C THR A 84 -23.39 3.72 10.93
N ASP A 85 -24.69 3.49 10.69
CA ASP A 85 -25.30 3.81 9.39
C ASP A 85 -25.20 5.30 9.09
N ALA A 86 -25.43 6.15 10.09
CA ALA A 86 -25.32 7.60 9.94
C ALA A 86 -23.89 8.03 9.58
N ASN A 87 -22.87 7.48 10.26
CA ASN A 87 -21.48 7.85 9.99
C ASN A 87 -21.02 7.37 8.62
N LEU A 88 -21.35 6.14 8.22
CA LEU A 88 -20.99 5.62 6.91
C LEU A 88 -21.76 6.32 5.78
N LEU A 89 -23.04 6.63 5.99
CA LEU A 89 -23.85 7.39 5.04
C LEU A 89 -23.29 8.81 4.86
N SER A 90 -22.80 9.46 5.93
CA SER A 90 -22.13 10.76 5.83
C SER A 90 -20.84 10.72 4.99
N GLN A 91 -20.23 9.54 4.84
CA GLN A 91 -19.09 9.29 3.95
C GLN A 91 -19.52 8.80 2.56
N GLY A 92 -20.83 8.81 2.27
CA GLY A 92 -21.42 8.43 0.99
C GLY A 92 -21.62 6.93 0.80
N PHE A 93 -21.46 6.11 1.84
CA PHE A 93 -21.64 4.64 1.78
C PHE A 93 -22.97 4.24 2.43
N ALA A 94 -23.93 3.78 1.63
CA ALA A 94 -25.18 3.21 2.12
C ALA A 94 -24.95 1.74 2.48
N VAL A 95 -24.95 1.43 3.78
CA VAL A 95 -24.79 0.04 4.27
C VAL A 95 -26.10 -0.72 4.08
N GLU A 96 -26.02 -1.89 3.46
CA GLU A 96 -27.15 -2.82 3.33
C GLU A 96 -27.04 -3.97 4.32
N LYS A 97 -25.81 -4.45 4.55
CA LYS A 97 -25.55 -5.63 5.37
C LYS A 97 -24.33 -5.44 6.25
N ARG A 98 -24.45 -5.89 7.49
CA ARG A 98 -23.37 -6.08 8.46
C ARG A 98 -23.26 -7.55 8.81
N GLU A 99 -22.05 -8.08 8.82
CA GLU A 99 -21.82 -9.49 9.12
C GLU A 99 -20.52 -9.67 9.90
N GLU A 100 -20.61 -10.38 11.02
CA GLU A 100 -19.43 -10.89 11.72
C GLU A 100 -18.81 -12.01 10.87
N VAL A 101 -17.52 -11.90 10.60
CA VAL A 101 -16.76 -12.88 9.83
C VAL A 101 -15.51 -13.29 10.60
N LYS A 102 -14.97 -14.47 10.28
CA LYS A 102 -13.66 -14.92 10.77
C LYS A 102 -12.64 -14.86 9.64
N VAL A 103 -11.48 -14.30 9.95
CA VAL A 103 -10.33 -14.23 9.04
C VAL A 103 -9.17 -15.01 9.67
N GLY A 104 -9.09 -16.29 9.32
CA GLY A 104 -8.38 -17.27 10.16
C GLY A 104 -9.00 -17.29 11.57
N ASP A 105 -8.17 -17.10 12.59
CA ASP A 105 -8.62 -17.04 13.99
C ASP A 105 -9.09 -15.64 14.43
N ASN A 106 -8.93 -14.63 13.56
CA ASN A 106 -9.19 -13.23 13.89
C ASN A 106 -10.65 -12.86 13.68
N GLU A 107 -11.13 -11.91 14.48
CA GLU A 107 -12.46 -11.33 14.33
C GLU A 107 -12.48 -10.30 13.22
N GLY A 108 -13.56 -10.30 12.44
CA GLY A 108 -13.83 -9.30 11.43
C GLY A 108 -15.28 -8.89 11.41
N MET A 109 -15.53 -7.66 10.97
CA MET A 109 -16.84 -7.14 10.66
C MET A 109 -16.86 -6.69 9.20
N LEU A 110 -17.70 -7.32 8.40
CA LEU A 110 -17.90 -6.95 7.01
C LEU A 110 -19.14 -6.07 6.87
N TYR A 111 -18.97 -4.97 6.15
CA TYR A 111 -20.04 -4.08 5.72
C TYR A 111 -20.16 -4.18 4.20
N THR A 112 -21.36 -4.39 3.69
CA THR A 112 -21.64 -4.44 2.25
C THR A 112 -22.74 -3.44 1.91
N GLY A 113 -22.61 -2.78 0.76
CA GLY A 113 -23.57 -1.80 0.30
C GLY A 113 -23.07 -1.05 -0.93
N GLU A 114 -23.55 0.17 -1.13
CA GLU A 114 -23.33 0.91 -2.38
C GLU A 114 -22.89 2.36 -2.15
N GLN A 115 -22.20 2.90 -3.16
CA GLN A 115 -21.75 4.29 -3.23
C GLN A 115 -21.89 4.81 -4.68
N PRO A 116 -22.38 6.04 -4.94
CA PRO A 116 -22.97 6.96 -3.97
C PRO A 116 -24.28 6.42 -3.39
N ALA A 117 -24.55 6.78 -2.14
CA ALA A 117 -25.77 6.39 -1.43
C ALA A 117 -27.07 6.97 -2.03
N ASP A 118 -26.98 7.95 -2.93
CA ASP A 118 -28.14 8.58 -3.57
C ASP A 118 -28.54 7.80 -4.85
N PRO A 119 -29.75 7.20 -4.89
CA PRO A 119 -30.27 6.51 -6.07
C PRO A 119 -30.43 7.43 -7.29
N ASN A 120 -30.45 8.74 -7.09
CA ASN A 120 -30.56 9.74 -8.17
C ASN A 120 -29.19 10.32 -8.57
N ALA A 121 -28.10 9.78 -8.05
CA ALA A 121 -26.77 10.23 -8.43
C ALA A 121 -26.51 10.00 -9.93
N THR A 122 -25.77 10.92 -10.54
CA THR A 122 -25.52 10.94 -11.98
C THR A 122 -24.48 9.91 -12.45
N GLY A 123 -24.04 9.01 -11.58
CA GLY A 123 -22.99 8.02 -11.83
C GLY A 123 -23.42 6.60 -11.45
N PRO A 124 -22.73 5.57 -11.97
CA PRO A 124 -23.07 4.17 -11.68
C PRO A 124 -22.90 3.86 -10.19
N ALA A 125 -23.83 3.09 -9.63
CA ALA A 125 -23.71 2.56 -8.28
C ALA A 125 -22.50 1.64 -8.20
N ILE A 126 -21.59 1.95 -7.27
CA ILE A 126 -20.40 1.17 -6.99
C ILE A 126 -20.74 0.25 -5.82
N ARG A 127 -20.66 -1.06 -6.06
CA ARG A 127 -20.78 -2.07 -5.00
C ARG A 127 -19.52 -2.04 -4.16
N LYS A 128 -19.65 -2.03 -2.84
CA LYS A 128 -18.53 -1.88 -1.90
C LYS A 128 -18.60 -2.89 -0.76
N TRP A 129 -17.44 -3.44 -0.43
CA TRP A 129 -17.22 -4.33 0.69
C TRP A 129 -16.13 -3.73 1.57
N ILE A 130 -16.48 -3.41 2.81
CA ILE A 130 -15.54 -2.89 3.79
C ILE A 130 -15.39 -3.95 4.87
N LEU A 131 -14.23 -4.59 4.92
CA LEU A 131 -13.88 -5.49 6.00
C LEU A 131 -12.97 -4.77 6.99
N VAL A 132 -13.38 -4.77 8.26
CA VAL A 132 -12.52 -4.40 9.38
C VAL A 132 -12.12 -5.71 10.06
N VAL A 133 -10.83 -6.02 10.12
CA VAL A 133 -10.31 -7.24 10.76
C VAL A 133 -9.35 -6.88 11.88
N GLY A 134 -9.60 -7.38 13.08
CA GLY A 134 -8.83 -7.11 14.29
C GLY A 134 -7.90 -8.26 14.61
N THR A 135 -6.61 -7.99 14.76
CA THR A 135 -5.60 -8.97 15.19
C THR A 135 -4.89 -8.45 16.44
N PRO A 136 -4.17 -9.29 17.20
CA PRO A 136 -3.42 -8.83 18.37
C PRO A 136 -2.36 -7.76 18.07
N THR A 137 -1.96 -7.59 16.81
CA THR A 137 -0.81 -6.76 16.42
C THR A 137 -1.12 -5.71 15.35
N VAL A 138 -2.28 -5.75 14.71
CA VAL A 138 -2.71 -4.82 13.66
C VAL A 138 -4.22 -4.91 13.44
N THR A 139 -4.84 -3.78 13.08
CA THR A 139 -6.21 -3.75 12.53
C THR A 139 -6.10 -3.54 11.01
N GLY A 140 -6.72 -4.39 10.22
CA GLY A 140 -6.83 -4.23 8.77
C GLY A 140 -8.15 -3.58 8.39
N LEU A 141 -8.09 -2.51 7.59
CA LEU A 141 -9.23 -1.95 6.86
C LEU A 141 -9.06 -2.29 5.39
N ILE A 142 -9.85 -3.25 4.92
CA ILE A 142 -9.79 -3.76 3.55
C ILE A 142 -11.05 -3.27 2.83
N ILE A 143 -10.86 -2.51 1.76
CA ILE A 143 -11.95 -1.90 1.00
C ILE A 143 -11.90 -2.44 -0.42
N ALA A 144 -12.84 -3.31 -0.75
CA ALA A 144 -13.08 -3.73 -2.12
C ALA A 144 -14.26 -2.95 -2.70
N GLN A 145 -14.16 -2.61 -3.98
CA GLN A 145 -15.24 -1.95 -4.70
C GLN A 145 -15.23 -2.35 -6.17
N ALA A 146 -16.42 -2.41 -6.77
CA ALA A 146 -16.60 -2.75 -8.17
C ALA A 146 -17.75 -1.94 -8.79
N LEU A 147 -17.56 -1.51 -10.03
CA LEU A 147 -18.64 -1.10 -10.91
C LEU A 147 -19.54 -2.30 -11.25
N PRO A 148 -20.79 -2.06 -11.69
CA PRO A 148 -21.64 -3.12 -12.21
C PRO A 148 -20.90 -3.89 -13.31
N ASP A 149 -21.05 -5.21 -13.30
CA ASP A 149 -20.46 -6.15 -14.26
C ASP A 149 -18.92 -6.23 -14.29
N ALA A 150 -18.21 -5.39 -13.54
CA ALA A 150 -16.74 -5.43 -13.50
C ALA A 150 -16.20 -6.64 -12.74
N GLU A 151 -16.92 -7.09 -11.70
CA GLU A 151 -16.62 -8.26 -10.87
C GLU A 151 -17.90 -8.82 -10.24
N THR A 152 -17.86 -10.08 -9.79
CA THR A 152 -19.01 -10.69 -9.10
C THR A 152 -18.99 -10.42 -7.59
N GLU A 153 -20.16 -10.38 -6.96
CA GLU A 153 -20.26 -10.26 -5.49
C GLU A 153 -19.56 -11.42 -4.77
N GLU A 154 -19.67 -12.64 -5.30
CA GLU A 154 -19.00 -13.82 -4.73
C GLU A 154 -17.47 -13.67 -4.79
N THR A 155 -16.93 -13.28 -5.94
CA THR A 155 -15.49 -13.07 -6.12
C THR A 155 -14.97 -12.01 -5.16
N MET A 156 -15.61 -10.85 -5.12
CA MET A 156 -15.15 -9.72 -4.30
C MET A 156 -15.30 -9.99 -2.81
N ARG A 157 -16.40 -10.64 -2.41
CA ARG A 157 -16.58 -11.10 -1.03
C ARG A 157 -15.50 -12.10 -0.63
N LYS A 158 -15.25 -13.11 -1.46
CA LYS A 158 -14.19 -14.10 -1.21
C LYS A 158 -12.82 -13.44 -1.11
N LEU A 159 -12.54 -12.46 -1.97
CA LEU A 159 -11.27 -11.73 -1.96
C LEU A 159 -11.05 -10.96 -0.65
N VAL A 160 -12.10 -10.33 -0.09
CA VAL A 160 -11.96 -9.61 1.19
C VAL A 160 -12.00 -10.52 2.41
N THR A 161 -12.76 -11.62 2.40
CA THR A 161 -12.86 -12.52 3.57
C THR A 161 -11.77 -13.60 3.59
N GLY A 162 -11.22 -13.98 2.43
CA GLY A 162 -10.16 -14.97 2.26
C GLY A 162 -8.74 -14.43 2.52
N VAL A 163 -8.63 -13.37 3.30
CA VAL A 163 -7.35 -12.69 3.52
C VAL A 163 -6.46 -13.49 4.46
N THR A 164 -5.19 -13.64 4.08
CA THR A 164 -4.19 -14.34 4.89
C THR A 164 -3.30 -13.34 5.60
N LEU A 165 -3.16 -13.47 6.92
CA LEU A 165 -2.27 -12.63 7.71
C LEU A 165 -0.87 -13.26 7.77
N ARG A 166 0.16 -12.47 7.49
CA ARG A 166 1.56 -12.82 7.83
C ARG A 166 2.03 -12.10 9.11
N PRO A 167 3.05 -12.65 9.80
CA PRO A 167 3.75 -11.93 10.84
C PRO A 167 4.18 -10.53 10.37
N PRO A 168 4.33 -9.56 11.28
CA PRO A 168 4.79 -8.24 10.89
C PRO A 168 6.12 -8.35 10.17
N LEU A 169 6.24 -7.66 9.04
CA LEU A 169 7.53 -7.53 8.38
C LEU A 169 8.50 -6.88 9.36
N THR A 170 9.69 -7.47 9.49
CA THR A 170 10.81 -6.80 10.14
C THR A 170 11.08 -5.47 9.43
N LEU A 171 11.65 -4.50 10.13
CA LEU A 171 11.98 -3.21 9.52
C LEU A 171 12.86 -3.38 8.28
N THR A 172 13.81 -4.33 8.32
CA THR A 172 14.64 -4.70 7.16
C THR A 172 13.78 -5.14 5.98
N GLN A 173 12.84 -6.06 6.17
CA GLN A 173 11.94 -6.50 5.09
C GLN A 173 11.06 -5.38 4.55
N GLN A 174 10.61 -4.44 5.40
CA GLN A 174 9.84 -3.28 4.96
C GLN A 174 10.70 -2.35 4.09
N VAL A 175 11.95 -2.09 4.51
CA VAL A 175 12.91 -1.28 3.74
C VAL A 175 13.24 -1.97 2.41
N ASP A 176 13.43 -3.29 2.40
CA ASP A 176 13.68 -4.06 1.19
C ASP A 176 12.49 -4.05 0.22
N ALA A 177 11.27 -3.86 0.71
CA ALA A 177 10.05 -3.77 -0.10
C ALA A 177 9.81 -2.39 -0.74
N LEU A 178 10.55 -1.35 -0.35
CA LEU A 178 10.40 -0.01 -0.91
C LEU A 178 10.65 0.01 -2.43
N PRO A 179 10.04 0.95 -3.19
CA PRO A 179 10.27 1.10 -4.63
C PRO A 179 11.64 1.72 -4.98
N PHE A 180 12.55 1.82 -4.00
CA PHE A 180 13.93 2.24 -4.16
C PHE A 180 14.85 1.48 -3.19
N ARG A 181 16.16 1.56 -3.40
CA ARG A 181 17.22 1.04 -2.52
C ARG A 181 18.12 2.17 -2.09
N ILE A 182 18.60 2.12 -0.85
CA ILE A 182 19.59 3.06 -0.29
C ILE A 182 20.93 2.33 -0.32
N GLY A 183 21.92 2.86 -1.05
CA GLY A 183 23.24 2.23 -1.18
C GLY A 183 24.14 2.49 0.01
N ASP A 184 24.20 3.74 0.47
CA ASP A 184 24.98 4.18 1.62
C ASP A 184 24.06 4.85 2.64
N MET A 185 24.18 4.42 3.90
CA MET A 185 23.40 4.98 5.00
C MET A 185 24.08 6.16 5.68
N ALA A 186 25.38 6.43 5.44
CA ALA A 186 26.12 7.56 6.03
C ALA A 186 25.95 7.71 7.57
N GLY A 187 25.81 6.59 8.29
CA GLY A 187 25.55 6.54 9.73
C GLY A 187 24.09 6.77 10.15
N PHE A 188 23.16 6.92 9.20
CA PHE A 188 21.73 6.82 9.44
C PHE A 188 21.29 5.36 9.56
N ARG A 189 20.11 5.16 10.11
CA ARG A 189 19.42 3.88 10.15
C ARG A 189 17.93 4.08 9.97
N PRO A 190 17.22 3.12 9.36
CA PRO A 190 15.77 3.18 9.29
C PRO A 190 15.16 3.09 10.69
N VAL A 191 14.05 3.79 10.87
CA VAL A 191 13.21 3.76 12.07
C VAL A 191 11.83 3.21 11.73
N ARG A 192 11.27 3.64 10.60
CA ARG A 192 9.96 3.18 10.12
C ARG A 192 9.79 3.42 8.63
N VAL A 193 9.06 2.53 7.98
CA VAL A 193 8.50 2.74 6.64
C VAL A 193 7.12 3.40 6.77
N LEU A 194 6.80 4.30 5.86
CA LEU A 194 5.56 5.05 5.80
C LEU A 194 4.88 4.77 4.46
N ALA A 195 3.62 4.34 4.49
CA ALA A 195 2.77 4.11 3.31
C ALA A 195 3.39 3.23 2.19
N GLY A 196 4.37 2.37 2.53
CA GLY A 196 5.03 1.46 1.58
C GLY A 196 5.92 2.12 0.52
N ASN A 197 6.00 3.45 0.47
CA ASN A 197 6.75 4.20 -0.53
C ASN A 197 7.74 5.21 0.07
N SER A 198 7.86 5.24 1.39
CA SER A 198 8.70 6.20 2.10
C SER A 198 9.37 5.57 3.32
N VAL A 199 10.52 6.09 3.74
CA VAL A 199 11.22 5.66 4.94
C VAL A 199 11.74 6.85 5.74
N LEU A 200 11.56 6.78 7.06
CA LEU A 200 12.17 7.71 8.01
C LEU A 200 13.46 7.09 8.53
N LEU A 201 14.54 7.84 8.37
CA LEU A 201 15.88 7.52 8.85
C LEU A 201 16.29 8.50 9.97
N THR A 202 17.13 8.04 10.89
CA THR A 202 17.78 8.91 11.89
C THR A 202 19.24 8.51 12.11
N ALA A 203 20.07 9.44 12.59
CA ALA A 203 21.42 9.14 13.04
C ALA A 203 21.50 9.34 14.56
N GLY A 204 21.44 8.24 15.30
CA GLY A 204 21.49 8.21 16.76
C GLY A 204 20.74 7.01 17.37
N PRO A 205 20.86 6.78 18.69
CA PRO A 205 20.31 5.60 19.34
C PRO A 205 18.78 5.61 19.53
N LYS A 206 18.09 6.75 19.45
CA LYS A 206 16.65 6.86 19.72
C LYS A 206 15.80 6.51 18.50
N ASP A 207 14.85 5.60 18.68
CA ASP A 207 13.85 5.24 17.65
C ASP A 207 12.65 6.18 17.64
N GLN A 208 12.40 6.87 18.76
CA GLN A 208 11.30 7.80 18.86
C GLN A 208 11.76 9.19 18.43
N MET A 209 11.06 9.76 17.44
CA MET A 209 11.30 11.12 17.01
C MET A 209 10.65 12.10 17.98
N GLN A 210 11.31 12.32 19.11
CA GLN A 210 10.91 13.33 20.08
C GLN A 210 11.84 14.53 19.98
N ASN A 211 11.25 15.72 19.97
CA ASN A 211 11.94 17.01 20.06
C ASN A 211 13.09 17.24 19.06
N LEU A 212 13.18 16.49 17.97
CA LEU A 212 14.31 16.51 17.03
C LEU A 212 15.69 16.42 17.74
N GLU A 213 15.82 15.58 18.77
CA GLU A 213 17.10 15.39 19.48
C GLU A 213 18.19 14.76 18.60
N GLN A 214 17.79 14.17 17.47
CA GLN A 214 18.62 13.55 16.46
C GLN A 214 18.17 14.03 15.08
N PRO A 215 19.08 14.10 14.11
CA PRO A 215 18.69 14.43 12.74
C PRO A 215 17.74 13.37 12.17
N ILE A 216 16.81 13.84 11.35
CA ILE A 216 15.91 12.99 10.56
C ILE A 216 16.19 13.17 9.08
N LEU A 217 16.01 12.09 8.33
CA LEU A 217 15.95 12.11 6.88
C LEU A 217 14.77 11.28 6.43
N VAL A 218 13.82 11.88 5.73
CA VAL A 218 12.70 11.18 5.11
C VAL A 218 12.96 11.06 3.62
N LEU A 219 12.96 9.83 3.09
CA LEU A 219 13.01 9.55 1.66
C LEU A 219 11.62 9.05 1.22
N ALA A 220 11.05 9.64 0.18
CA ALA A 220 9.71 9.33 -0.30
C ALA A 220 9.66 9.32 -1.83
N GLN A 221 9.10 8.27 -2.42
CA GLN A 221 8.87 8.20 -3.87
C GLN A 221 7.40 8.47 -4.19
N ALA A 222 7.17 9.41 -5.10
CA ALA A 222 5.85 9.71 -5.66
C ALA A 222 5.77 9.24 -7.11
N VAL A 223 4.71 8.51 -7.45
CA VAL A 223 4.38 8.06 -8.81
C VAL A 223 3.28 8.97 -9.35
N GLN A 224 3.67 10.16 -9.79
CA GLN A 224 2.79 11.13 -10.43
C GLN A 224 3.55 11.89 -11.49
N GLN A 225 2.84 12.45 -12.48
CA GLN A 225 3.48 13.22 -13.54
C GLN A 225 4.32 14.34 -12.91
N PRO A 226 5.65 14.36 -13.10
CA PRO A 226 6.48 15.43 -12.58
C PRO A 226 6.14 16.75 -13.27
N PRO A 227 6.30 17.89 -12.59
CA PRO A 227 6.15 19.19 -13.23
C PRO A 227 7.16 19.38 -14.37
N ALA A 228 6.79 20.22 -15.35
CA ALA A 228 7.69 20.62 -16.42
C ALA A 228 8.98 21.25 -15.84
N ALA A 229 10.08 21.18 -16.59
CA ALA A 229 11.41 21.54 -16.08
C ALA A 229 11.45 22.96 -15.48
N GLU A 230 10.77 23.91 -16.12
CA GLU A 230 10.70 25.32 -15.75
C GLU A 230 9.86 25.54 -14.47
N GLN A 231 8.97 24.61 -14.13
CA GLN A 231 8.09 24.68 -12.95
C GLN A 231 8.70 24.02 -11.70
N ARG A 232 9.83 23.31 -11.85
CA ARG A 232 10.40 22.47 -10.78
C ARG A 232 10.88 23.27 -9.56
N ASP A 233 11.41 24.49 -9.75
CA ASP A 233 11.81 25.35 -8.62
C ASP A 233 10.58 25.80 -7.80
N GLY A 234 9.54 26.28 -8.48
CA GLY A 234 8.28 26.64 -7.83
C GLY A 234 7.65 25.45 -7.11
N PHE A 235 7.65 24.28 -7.74
CA PHE A 235 7.20 23.02 -7.13
C PHE A 235 8.00 22.67 -5.87
N ALA A 236 9.33 22.74 -5.91
CA ALA A 236 10.18 22.44 -4.77
C ALA A 236 9.94 23.41 -3.60
N ARG A 237 9.75 24.70 -3.87
CA ARG A 237 9.41 25.71 -2.84
C ARG A 237 8.05 25.45 -2.22
N ALA A 238 7.05 25.14 -3.04
CA ALA A 238 5.71 24.80 -2.56
C ALA A 238 5.73 23.52 -1.69
N ALA A 239 6.51 22.51 -2.10
CA ALA A 239 6.69 21.28 -1.32
C ALA A 239 7.42 21.50 0.01
N LEU A 240 8.33 22.46 0.08
CA LEU A 240 8.97 22.86 1.35
C LEU A 240 7.95 23.55 2.27
N ALA A 241 7.19 24.50 1.72
CA ALA A 241 6.19 25.28 2.45
C ALA A 241 4.98 24.47 2.92
N SER A 242 4.68 23.32 2.31
CA SER A 242 3.58 22.44 2.73
C SER A 242 3.89 21.60 3.97
N ASN A 243 5.07 21.74 4.56
CA ASN A 243 5.40 21.08 5.82
C ASN A 243 4.51 21.61 6.97
N GLN A 244 3.89 20.71 7.72
CA GLN A 244 2.96 21.06 8.81
C GLN A 244 3.62 21.09 10.21
N THR A 245 4.89 20.69 10.30
CA THR A 245 5.64 20.58 11.55
C THR A 245 6.67 21.69 11.73
N MET A 246 6.89 22.52 10.71
CA MET A 246 7.88 23.58 10.69
C MET A 246 7.30 24.86 10.11
N LYS A 247 7.81 26.01 10.56
CA LYS A 247 7.38 27.35 10.12
C LYS A 247 8.60 28.27 9.92
N ASP A 248 8.34 29.50 9.49
CA ASP A 248 9.32 30.60 9.40
C ASP A 248 10.54 30.25 8.52
N PHE A 249 10.28 29.63 7.36
CA PHE A 249 11.31 29.20 6.43
C PHE A 249 12.10 30.38 5.86
N VAL A 250 13.43 30.33 6.00
CA VAL A 250 14.38 31.25 5.38
C VAL A 250 15.32 30.45 4.48
N ILE A 251 15.13 30.54 3.17
CA ILE A 251 15.93 29.82 2.18
C ILE A 251 17.33 30.42 2.12
N GLU A 252 18.34 29.59 2.39
CA GLU A 252 19.76 29.94 2.27
C GLU A 252 20.27 29.65 0.86
N ARG A 253 19.80 28.56 0.25
CA ARG A 253 20.19 28.12 -1.08
C ARG A 253 19.05 27.37 -1.74
N ALA A 254 18.82 27.63 -3.03
CA ALA A 254 17.94 26.87 -3.89
C ALA A 254 18.61 26.74 -5.26
N GLN A 255 18.78 25.52 -5.77
CA GLN A 255 19.45 25.30 -7.05
C GLN A 255 18.92 24.06 -7.77
N SER A 256 18.84 24.17 -9.10
CA SER A 256 18.66 23.03 -9.98
C SER A 256 20.00 22.57 -10.52
N TYR A 257 20.19 21.26 -10.67
CA TYR A 257 21.35 20.71 -11.35
C TYR A 257 20.99 19.39 -12.02
N ARG A 258 21.83 18.96 -12.96
CA ARG A 258 21.68 17.68 -13.64
C ARG A 258 22.83 16.77 -13.26
N SER A 259 22.52 15.53 -12.89
CA SER A 259 23.52 14.51 -12.55
C SER A 259 23.09 13.17 -13.13
N ASN A 260 24.00 12.50 -13.84
CA ASN A 260 23.74 11.23 -14.54
C ASN A 260 22.50 11.29 -15.46
N GLY A 261 22.30 12.42 -16.15
CA GLY A 261 21.16 12.62 -17.04
C GLY A 261 19.82 12.88 -16.34
N VAL A 262 19.78 12.83 -15.01
CA VAL A 262 18.60 13.07 -14.17
C VAL A 262 18.61 14.50 -13.64
N ASP A 263 17.44 15.13 -13.59
CA ASP A 263 17.31 16.48 -13.06
C ASP A 263 17.02 16.47 -11.55
N TRP A 264 17.69 17.38 -10.85
CA TRP A 264 17.64 17.51 -9.41
C TRP A 264 17.33 18.95 -9.03
N HIS A 265 16.63 19.12 -7.91
CA HIS A 265 16.46 20.41 -7.26
C HIS A 265 16.77 20.29 -5.77
N GLU A 266 17.58 21.19 -5.24
CA GLU A 266 18.00 21.18 -3.85
C GLU A 266 17.71 22.53 -3.19
N ILE A 267 17.09 22.49 -2.01
CA ILE A 267 16.87 23.64 -1.14
C ILE A 267 17.52 23.37 0.21
N VAL A 268 18.27 24.35 0.73
CA VAL A 268 18.67 24.43 2.13
C VAL A 268 18.02 25.67 2.73
N ALA A 269 17.33 25.51 3.86
CA ALA A 269 16.62 26.57 4.55
C ALA A 269 16.80 26.45 6.06
N ARG A 270 16.76 27.58 6.76
CA ARG A 270 16.49 27.61 8.21
C ARG A 270 14.98 27.64 8.42
N ALA A 271 14.52 27.06 9.53
CA ALA A 271 13.12 27.06 9.93
C ALA A 271 13.02 26.92 11.46
N VAL A 272 11.80 26.94 11.99
CA VAL A 272 11.51 26.64 13.39
C VAL A 272 10.63 25.39 13.47
N ASP A 273 11.04 24.40 14.27
CA ASP A 273 10.21 23.25 14.62
C ASP A 273 9.03 23.71 15.47
N MET A 274 7.80 23.48 15.01
CA MET A 274 6.60 23.98 15.69
C MET A 274 6.35 23.31 17.05
N PRO A 275 6.50 21.97 17.20
CA PRO A 275 6.31 21.31 18.50
C PRO A 275 7.24 21.82 19.61
N THR A 276 8.52 22.09 19.29
CA THR A 276 9.52 22.47 20.31
C THR A 276 9.94 23.93 20.30
N ASN A 277 9.56 24.66 19.25
CA ASN A 277 10.01 26.03 18.98
C ASN A 277 11.54 26.15 18.88
N VAL A 278 12.23 25.07 18.49
CA VAL A 278 13.70 25.02 18.33
C VAL A 278 14.08 25.41 16.89
N PRO A 279 15.13 26.23 16.70
CA PRO A 279 15.69 26.50 15.37
C PRO A 279 16.26 25.24 14.71
N VAL A 280 15.90 25.03 13.44
CA VAL A 280 16.32 23.88 12.65
C VAL A 280 16.85 24.31 11.28
N VAL A 281 17.63 23.42 10.68
CA VAL A 281 18.07 23.50 9.30
C VAL A 281 17.46 22.35 8.52
N VAL A 282 16.85 22.68 7.40
CA VAL A 282 16.15 21.77 6.51
C VAL A 282 16.93 21.66 5.20
N SER A 283 17.17 20.43 4.76
CA SER A 283 17.66 20.14 3.41
C SER A 283 16.59 19.35 2.67
N GLN A 284 16.11 19.90 1.57
CA GLN A 284 15.21 19.21 0.65
C GLN A 284 15.95 18.93 -0.64
N THR A 285 15.90 17.69 -1.12
CA THR A 285 16.35 17.32 -2.47
C THR A 285 15.22 16.61 -3.21
N ILE A 286 14.96 16.99 -4.45
CA ILE A 286 13.99 16.33 -5.32
C ILE A 286 14.74 15.84 -6.56
N ARG A 287 14.70 14.53 -6.79
CA ARG A 287 15.18 13.87 -8.01
C ARG A 287 13.99 13.57 -8.90
N PHE A 288 13.91 14.21 -10.06
CA PHE A 288 12.82 14.02 -11.01
C PHE A 288 13.12 12.85 -11.95
N ASN A 289 12.16 11.93 -12.12
CA ASN A 289 12.21 10.82 -13.06
C ASN A 289 11.07 10.97 -14.09
N ALA A 290 11.02 10.14 -15.13
CA ALA A 290 9.97 10.23 -16.16
C ALA A 290 8.56 10.06 -15.57
N ASP A 291 8.38 9.08 -14.67
CA ASP A 291 7.06 8.67 -14.14
C ASP A 291 6.83 9.12 -12.69
N GLY A 292 7.63 10.05 -12.18
CA GLY A 292 7.59 10.42 -10.77
C GLY A 292 8.76 11.24 -10.28
N TYR A 293 8.91 11.30 -8.97
CA TYR A 293 10.10 11.87 -8.33
C TYR A 293 10.38 11.20 -6.99
N LEU A 294 11.66 11.22 -6.59
CA LEU A 294 12.06 10.92 -5.22
C LEU A 294 12.30 12.25 -4.50
N ARG A 295 11.63 12.45 -3.35
CA ARG A 295 11.86 13.59 -2.46
C ARG A 295 12.58 13.12 -1.20
N ALA A 296 13.67 13.78 -0.89
CA ALA A 296 14.38 13.67 0.37
C ALA A 296 14.16 14.95 1.19
N LEU A 297 13.81 14.80 2.47
CA LEU A 297 13.67 15.91 3.42
C LEU A 297 14.45 15.58 4.69
N GLY A 298 15.62 16.19 4.83
CA GLY A 298 16.46 16.15 6.01
C GLY A 298 16.17 17.32 6.95
N VAL A 299 16.11 17.07 8.25
CA VAL A 299 15.96 18.11 9.29
C VAL A 299 16.94 17.81 10.42
N VAL A 300 17.63 18.86 10.87
CA VAL A 300 18.56 18.81 12.01
C VAL A 300 18.43 20.10 12.80
N ARG A 301 18.64 20.06 14.12
CA ARG A 301 18.73 21.30 14.92
C ARG A 301 19.88 22.17 14.42
N GLU A 302 19.71 23.48 14.52
CA GLU A 302 20.70 24.43 14.00
C GLU A 302 22.07 24.28 14.68
N ASP A 303 22.09 24.02 15.99
CA ASP A 303 23.29 23.76 16.79
C ASP A 303 24.00 22.43 16.45
N GLN A 304 23.29 21.50 15.80
CA GLN A 304 23.79 20.20 15.37
C GLN A 304 24.07 20.11 13.85
N ARG A 305 23.95 21.23 13.12
CA ARG A 305 24.06 21.29 11.65
C ARG A 305 25.38 20.74 11.11
N ALA A 306 26.48 20.93 11.83
CA ALA A 306 27.83 20.68 11.34
C ALA A 306 28.01 19.23 10.83
N GLY A 307 28.38 19.08 9.55
CA GLY A 307 28.58 17.79 8.90
C GLY A 307 27.30 17.00 8.55
N VAL A 308 26.15 17.31 9.15
CA VAL A 308 24.92 16.53 8.95
C VAL A 308 24.33 16.72 7.54
N LEU A 309 24.40 17.93 6.98
CA LEU A 309 23.90 18.18 5.61
C LEU A 309 24.68 17.37 4.56
N ALA A 310 25.98 17.17 4.78
CA ALA A 310 26.80 16.34 3.89
C ALA A 310 26.38 14.87 3.96
N LYS A 311 26.10 14.36 5.16
CA LYS A 311 25.58 12.99 5.35
C LYS A 311 24.19 12.79 4.74
N PHE A 312 23.30 13.79 4.84
CA PHE A 312 22.02 13.73 4.12
C PHE A 312 22.23 13.56 2.62
N ARG A 313 23.14 14.35 2.05
CA ARG A 313 23.46 14.28 0.62
C ARG A 313 24.06 12.92 0.24
N GLU A 314 24.97 12.39 1.04
CA GLU A 314 25.58 11.07 0.82
C GLU A 314 24.54 9.95 0.75
N VAL A 315 23.58 9.93 1.68
CA VAL A 315 22.45 8.99 1.62
C VAL A 315 21.64 9.19 0.33
N VAL A 316 21.25 10.42 0.03
CA VAL A 316 20.39 10.76 -1.12
C VAL A 316 21.03 10.41 -2.46
N ASP A 317 22.32 10.72 -2.62
CA ASP A 317 23.08 10.44 -3.85
C ASP A 317 23.25 8.93 -4.07
N SER A 318 23.15 8.12 -3.01
CA SER A 318 23.21 6.65 -3.09
C SER A 318 21.89 5.97 -3.50
N VAL A 319 20.76 6.71 -3.55
CA VAL A 319 19.45 6.10 -3.75
C VAL A 319 19.22 5.68 -5.20
N GLN A 320 18.83 4.43 -5.38
CA GLN A 320 18.50 3.82 -6.67
C GLN A 320 17.01 3.47 -6.70
N VAL A 321 16.25 4.07 -7.63
CA VAL A 321 14.84 3.72 -7.86
C VAL A 321 14.77 2.37 -8.58
N LYS A 322 13.81 1.51 -8.19
CA LYS A 322 13.58 0.19 -8.77
C LYS A 322 12.69 0.25 -10.01
#